data_AF-A0AA88ECR0-F1
#
_entry.id   AF-A0AA88ECR0-F1
#
_cell.length_a   1.000
_cell.length_b   1.000
_cell.length_c   1.000
_cell.angle_alpha   90.00
_cell.angle_beta   90.00
_cell.angle_gamma   90.00
#
_symmetry.space_group_name_H-M   'P 1'
#
loop_
_entity.id
_entity.type
_entity.pdbx_description
1 polymer ?
#
loop_
_entity_poly.entity_id
_entity_poly.type
_entity_poly.pdbx_seq_one_letter_code
_entity_poly.pdbx_strand_id
1 'polypeptide(L)'
;MITGLVCITPAAGVVQGWAAVLMGILSGSIPWFTMMVVHKRSRLLQKVDDTMAVLHTHAIAGSLGGILSGLFAEPRLCNLFYGTYGEYMGLFYGLQMGEARTGFKQLWIQIYGILFVVAINIIMTSLVCIVVGLIVPLRMSDEDLEIGDEAAHGEEAYAIWGQGEKENSTKYGVGQIEMA
;
A
#
# COMPACT_ATOMS: atom_id res chain seq x y z
N MET A 1 -6.60 11.31 -0.42
CA MET A 1 -5.36 12.10 -0.23
C MET A 1 -4.12 11.22 -0.38
N ILE A 2 -3.90 10.22 0.49
CA ILE A 2 -2.71 9.35 0.46
C ILE A 2 -2.50 8.70 -0.91
N THR A 3 -3.53 8.11 -1.51
CA THR A 3 -3.42 7.46 -2.82
C THR A 3 -2.92 8.41 -3.91
N GLY A 4 -3.36 9.66 -3.92
CA GLY A 4 -2.88 10.68 -4.86
C GLY A 4 -1.38 10.99 -4.69
N LEU A 5 -0.89 11.06 -3.45
CA LEU A 5 0.54 11.23 -3.15
C LEU A 5 1.36 10.01 -3.61
N VAL A 6 0.84 8.80 -3.38
CA VAL A 6 1.47 7.57 -3.85
C VAL A 6 1.52 7.54 -5.38
N CYS A 7 0.41 7.84 -6.05
CA CYS A 7 0.30 7.82 -7.51
C CYS A 7 1.22 8.85 -8.18
N ILE A 8 1.39 10.05 -7.60
CA ILE A 8 2.26 11.08 -8.18
C ILE A 8 3.75 10.85 -7.89
N THR A 9 4.11 10.03 -6.90
CA THR A 9 5.50 9.77 -6.50
C THR A 9 6.43 9.42 -7.67
N PRO A 10 6.11 8.45 -8.56
CA PRO A 10 6.98 8.14 -9.72
C PRO A 10 6.98 9.22 -10.82
N ALA A 11 6.04 10.15 -10.79
CA ALA A 11 5.79 11.15 -11.83
C ALA A 11 6.18 12.59 -11.45
N ALA A 12 6.43 12.87 -10.17
CA ALA A 12 6.40 14.22 -9.60
C ALA A 12 7.33 15.23 -10.30
N GLY A 13 8.48 14.78 -10.82
CA GLY A 13 9.44 15.63 -11.54
C GLY A 13 9.30 15.63 -13.06
N VAL A 14 8.41 14.80 -13.63
CA VAL A 14 8.44 14.47 -15.07
C VAL A 14 7.10 14.66 -15.78
N VAL A 15 6.01 14.99 -15.07
CA VAL A 15 4.69 15.23 -15.67
C VAL A 15 4.24 16.68 -15.53
N GLN A 16 3.37 17.12 -16.44
CA GLN A 16 2.78 18.46 -16.39
C GLN A 16 1.72 18.59 -15.28
N GLY A 17 1.47 19.81 -14.80
CA GLY A 17 0.52 20.06 -13.70
C GLY A 17 -0.91 19.58 -13.99
N TRP A 18 -1.39 19.71 -15.22
CA TRP A 18 -2.71 19.19 -15.61
C TRP A 18 -2.77 17.66 -15.54
N ALA A 19 -1.68 16.98 -15.90
CA ALA A 19 -1.58 15.53 -15.83
C ALA A 19 -1.56 15.07 -14.37
N ALA A 20 -0.87 15.80 -13.48
CA ALA A 20 -0.88 15.53 -12.04
C ALA A 20 -2.30 15.60 -11.44
N VAL A 21 -3.13 16.56 -11.87
CA VAL A 21 -4.54 16.63 -11.45
C VAL A 21 -5.32 15.39 -11.89
N LEU A 22 -5.15 14.96 -13.14
CA LEU A 22 -5.80 13.74 -13.64
C LEU A 22 -5.32 12.49 -12.90
N MET A 23 -4.02 12.36 -12.66
CA MET A 23 -3.45 11.27 -11.87
C MET A 23 -4.05 11.22 -10.46
N GLY A 24 -4.27 12.38 -9.83
CA GLY A 24 -4.93 12.49 -8.53
C GLY A 24 -6.39 11.99 -8.57
N ILE A 25 -7.16 12.38 -9.59
CA ILE A 25 -8.55 11.93 -9.76
C ILE A 25 -8.61 10.42 -9.98
N LEU A 26 -7.79 9.88 -10.90
CA LEU A 26 -7.73 8.44 -11.17
C LEU A 26 -7.32 7.65 -9.92
N SER A 27 -6.37 8.19 -9.15
CA SER A 27 -5.92 7.55 -7.92
C SER A 27 -6.90 7.66 -6.75
N GLY A 28 -7.88 8.56 -6.80
CA GLY A 28 -9.00 8.54 -5.87
C GLY A 28 -9.96 7.40 -6.19
N SER A 29 -10.29 7.24 -7.47
CA SER A 29 -11.34 6.32 -7.94
C SER A 29 -10.90 4.87 -8.03
N ILE A 30 -9.71 4.60 -8.58
CA ILE A 30 -9.26 3.22 -8.88
C ILE A 30 -8.96 2.43 -7.59
N PRO A 31 -8.10 2.89 -6.66
CA PRO A 31 -7.90 2.23 -5.38
C PRO A 31 -9.18 2.04 -4.56
N TRP A 32 -10.10 3.02 -4.61
CA TRP A 32 -11.40 2.88 -3.95
C TRP A 32 -12.22 1.75 -4.58
N PHE A 33 -12.26 1.66 -5.92
CA PHE A 33 -12.95 0.60 -6.62
C PHE A 33 -12.33 -0.78 -6.33
N THR A 34 -11.00 -0.89 -6.30
CA THR A 34 -10.34 -2.17 -5.97
C THR A 34 -10.64 -2.60 -4.54
N MET A 35 -10.65 -1.66 -3.60
CA MET A 35 -10.95 -1.93 -2.19
C MET A 35 -12.42 -2.27 -1.95
N MET A 36 -13.37 -1.54 -2.54
CA MET A 36 -14.80 -1.71 -2.24
C MET A 36 -15.49 -2.77 -3.08
N VAL A 37 -15.07 -2.95 -4.34
CA VAL A 37 -15.75 -3.83 -5.29
C VAL A 37 -14.94 -5.10 -5.54
N VAL A 38 -13.68 -4.95 -5.94
CA VAL A 38 -12.85 -6.10 -6.34
C VAL A 38 -12.49 -6.97 -5.15
N HIS A 39 -12.09 -6.37 -4.02
CA HIS A 39 -11.75 -7.10 -2.80
C HIS A 39 -12.94 -7.92 -2.28
N LYS A 40 -14.15 -7.34 -2.26
CA LYS A 40 -15.36 -8.05 -1.83
C LYS A 40 -15.81 -9.16 -2.78
N ARG A 41 -15.49 -9.07 -4.08
CA ARG A 41 -15.87 -10.07 -5.08
C ARG A 41 -14.83 -11.18 -5.25
N SER A 42 -13.57 -10.92 -4.91
CA SER A 42 -12.47 -11.87 -5.10
C SER A 42 -12.30 -12.77 -3.89
N ARG A 43 -12.49 -14.08 -4.08
CA ARG A 43 -12.27 -15.11 -3.03
C ARG A 43 -10.83 -15.13 -2.52
N LEU A 44 -9.85 -14.71 -3.32
CA LEU A 44 -8.46 -14.64 -2.91
C LEU A 44 -8.20 -13.42 -2.03
N LEU A 45 -8.71 -12.25 -2.43
CA LEU A 45 -8.50 -11.02 -1.66
C LEU A 45 -9.25 -11.03 -0.33
N GLN A 46 -10.39 -11.73 -0.24
CA GLN A 46 -11.09 -11.93 1.03
C GLN A 46 -10.28 -12.72 2.07
N LYS A 47 -9.25 -13.47 1.66
CA LYS A 47 -8.34 -14.15 2.59
C LYS A 47 -7.18 -13.24 3.04
N VAL A 48 -7.05 -12.07 2.45
CA VAL A 48 -5.99 -11.10 2.77
C VAL A 48 -6.54 -10.15 3.84
N ASP A 49 -6.09 -10.36 5.06
CA ASP A 49 -6.39 -9.48 6.20
C ASP A 49 -5.46 -8.26 6.18
N ASP A 50 -5.82 -7.26 5.37
CA ASP A 50 -5.10 -5.99 5.21
C ASP A 50 -5.84 -4.86 5.94
N THR A 51 -5.62 -4.78 7.25
CA THR A 51 -6.34 -3.88 8.16
C THR A 51 -6.26 -2.40 7.76
N MET A 52 -5.11 -1.98 7.22
CA MET A 52 -4.85 -0.59 6.81
C MET A 52 -5.08 -0.37 5.31
N ALA A 53 -5.60 -1.36 4.58
CA ALA A 53 -5.79 -1.34 3.13
C ALA A 53 -4.54 -0.91 2.34
N VAL A 54 -3.35 -1.30 2.81
CA VAL A 54 -2.04 -0.93 2.23
C VAL A 54 -1.91 -1.44 0.80
N LEU A 55 -2.42 -2.64 0.48
CA LEU A 55 -2.37 -3.21 -0.87
C LEU A 55 -3.04 -2.27 -1.88
N HIS A 56 -4.22 -1.78 -1.57
CA HIS A 56 -4.98 -0.92 -2.49
C HIS A 56 -4.41 0.50 -2.51
N THR A 57 -4.10 1.04 -1.34
CA THR A 57 -3.67 2.43 -1.21
C THR A 57 -2.23 2.67 -1.67
N HIS A 58 -1.38 1.64 -1.62
CA HIS A 58 0.05 1.74 -1.99
C HIS A 58 0.38 0.91 -3.24
N ALA A 59 0.13 -0.40 -3.25
CA ALA A 59 0.56 -1.23 -4.38
C ALA A 59 -0.23 -0.93 -5.65
N ILE A 60 -1.56 -0.84 -5.57
CA ILE A 60 -2.41 -0.50 -6.72
C ILE A 60 -2.23 0.97 -7.13
N ALA A 61 -2.27 1.91 -6.18
CA ALA A 61 -2.08 3.34 -6.47
C ALA A 61 -0.68 3.64 -7.03
N GLY A 62 0.36 2.99 -6.50
CA GLY A 62 1.74 3.15 -6.97
C GLY A 62 1.94 2.54 -8.36
N SER A 63 1.37 1.37 -8.62
CA SER A 63 1.38 0.75 -9.96
C SER A 63 0.67 1.63 -10.99
N LEU A 64 -0.49 2.19 -10.62
CA LEU A 64 -1.19 3.19 -11.42
C LEU A 64 -0.30 4.39 -11.70
N GLY A 65 0.38 4.91 -10.67
CA GLY A 65 1.35 6.00 -10.81
C GLY A 65 2.45 5.71 -11.83
N GLY A 66 3.09 4.53 -11.74
CA GLY A 66 4.14 4.11 -12.68
C GLY A 66 3.63 4.00 -14.12
N ILE A 67 2.44 3.40 -14.32
CA ILE A 67 1.81 3.30 -15.64
C ILE A 67 1.50 4.69 -16.20
N LEU A 68 0.89 5.57 -15.41
CA LEU A 68 0.56 6.94 -15.83
C LEU A 68 1.82 7.78 -16.09
N SER A 69 2.90 7.54 -15.35
CA SER A 69 4.23 8.12 -15.65
C SER A 69 4.71 7.69 -17.03
N GLY A 70 4.56 6.41 -17.37
CA GLY A 70 4.87 5.87 -18.70
C GLY A 70 4.02 6.46 -19.83
N LEU A 71 2.85 7.04 -19.52
CA LEU A 71 1.98 7.70 -20.50
C LEU A 71 2.26 9.21 -20.61
N PHE A 72 2.42 9.89 -19.48
CA PHE A 72 2.43 11.35 -19.37
C PHE A 72 3.81 12.00 -19.18
N ALA A 73 4.90 11.24 -19.12
CA ALA A 73 6.24 11.80 -18.97
C ALA A 73 6.56 12.80 -20.10
N GLU A 74 6.78 14.06 -19.75
CA GLU A 74 6.98 15.15 -20.70
C GLU A 74 8.48 15.32 -21.03
N PRO A 75 8.86 15.42 -22.32
CA PRO A 75 10.26 15.41 -22.73
C PRO A 75 11.14 16.50 -22.13
N ARG A 76 10.64 17.74 -21.99
CA ARG A 76 11.42 18.86 -21.44
C ARG A 76 11.66 18.70 -19.94
N LEU A 77 10.65 18.25 -19.19
CA LEU A 77 10.76 17.93 -17.77
C LEU A 77 11.68 16.73 -17.55
N CYS A 78 11.57 15.69 -18.37
CA CYS A 78 12.49 14.55 -18.34
C CYS A 78 13.94 14.98 -18.61
N ASN A 79 14.16 15.90 -19.56
CA ASN A 79 15.50 16.46 -19.81
C ASN A 79 16.01 17.29 -18.63
N LEU A 80 15.15 18.06 -17.97
CA LEU A 80 15.54 18.83 -16.79
C LEU A 80 15.92 17.92 -15.62
N PHE A 81 15.23 16.79 -15.46
CA PHE A 81 15.40 15.88 -14.33
C PHE A 81 16.51 14.83 -14.56
N TYR A 82 16.63 14.30 -15.78
CA TYR A 82 17.56 13.22 -16.12
C TYR A 82 18.73 13.64 -17.02
N GLY A 83 18.73 14.87 -17.55
CA GLY A 83 19.81 15.38 -18.41
C GLY A 83 19.78 14.87 -19.86
N THR A 84 18.78 14.09 -20.24
CA THR A 84 18.63 13.58 -21.62
C THR A 84 17.28 13.96 -22.22
N TYR A 85 17.30 14.53 -23.43
CA TYR A 85 16.09 14.88 -24.16
C TYR A 85 15.59 13.71 -25.00
N GLY A 86 14.28 13.47 -24.95
CA GLY A 86 13.59 12.48 -25.80
C GLY A 86 13.66 11.03 -25.33
N GLU A 87 14.70 10.60 -24.60
CA GLU A 87 14.88 9.18 -24.26
C GLU A 87 13.83 8.58 -23.31
N TYR A 88 13.34 9.36 -22.35
CA TYR A 88 12.43 8.91 -21.28
C TYR A 88 10.99 9.41 -21.44
N MET A 89 10.63 9.83 -22.65
CA MET A 89 9.32 10.43 -22.92
C MET A 89 8.18 9.41 -22.79
N GLY A 90 7.04 9.87 -22.28
CA GLY A 90 5.83 9.07 -22.16
C GLY A 90 5.17 8.80 -23.50
N LEU A 91 4.32 7.77 -23.54
CA LEU A 91 3.69 7.29 -24.78
C LEU A 91 2.92 8.39 -25.54
N PHE A 92 2.18 9.26 -24.85
CA PHE A 92 1.41 10.30 -25.54
C PHE A 92 2.28 11.32 -26.24
N TYR A 93 3.38 11.75 -25.60
CA TYR A 93 4.36 12.63 -26.24
C TYR A 93 5.11 11.91 -27.36
N GLY A 94 5.46 10.63 -27.17
CA GLY A 94 6.11 9.81 -28.19
C GLY A 94 5.27 9.70 -29.46
N LEU A 95 3.97 9.47 -29.33
CA LEU A 95 3.03 9.46 -30.45
C LEU A 95 2.94 10.84 -31.15
N GLN A 96 2.89 11.92 -30.38
CA GLN A 96 2.80 13.28 -30.92
C GLN A 96 4.07 13.70 -31.69
N MET A 97 5.25 13.27 -31.25
CA MET A 97 6.54 13.61 -31.86
C MET A 97 6.97 12.64 -32.98
N GLY A 98 6.18 11.60 -33.27
CA GLY A 98 6.55 10.56 -34.25
C GLY A 98 7.55 9.52 -33.72
N GLU A 99 7.85 9.55 -32.42
CA GLU A 99 8.75 8.62 -31.72
C GLU A 99 7.97 7.60 -30.88
N ALA A 100 6.95 6.97 -31.47
CA ALA A 100 6.09 6.01 -30.79
C ALA A 100 6.89 4.87 -30.12
N ARG A 101 7.98 4.42 -30.75
CA ARG A 101 8.85 3.36 -30.21
C ARG A 101 9.46 3.75 -28.86
N THR A 102 9.88 4.99 -28.70
CA THR A 102 10.47 5.51 -27.45
C THR A 102 9.39 5.58 -26.37
N GLY A 103 8.21 6.10 -26.71
CA GLY A 103 7.06 6.12 -25.81
C GLY A 103 6.59 4.75 -25.33
N PHE A 104 6.51 3.77 -26.25
CA PHE A 104 6.18 2.38 -25.89
C PHE A 104 7.28 1.74 -25.04
N LYS A 105 8.56 1.99 -25.35
CA LYS A 105 9.68 1.53 -24.52
C LYS A 105 9.54 2.06 -23.10
N GLN A 106 9.22 3.34 -22.92
CA GLN A 106 9.06 3.93 -21.59
C GLN A 106 7.90 3.28 -20.82
N LEU A 107 6.72 3.16 -21.43
CA LEU A 107 5.58 2.46 -20.80
C LEU A 107 5.95 1.03 -20.39
N TRP A 108 6.72 0.34 -21.24
CA TRP A 108 7.08 -1.04 -21.00
C TRP A 108 8.12 -1.22 -19.88
N ILE A 109 9.07 -0.29 -19.77
CA ILE A 109 10.00 -0.22 -18.64
C ILE A 109 9.26 0.00 -17.33
N GLN A 110 8.23 0.86 -17.31
CA GLN A 110 7.42 1.09 -16.10
C GLN A 110 6.68 -0.17 -15.66
N ILE A 111 6.05 -0.88 -16.59
CA ILE A 111 5.35 -2.14 -16.27
C ILE A 111 6.35 -3.21 -15.81
N TYR A 112 7.49 -3.33 -16.49
CA TYR A 112 8.56 -4.25 -16.09
C TYR A 112 9.05 -3.94 -14.66
N GLY A 113 9.30 -2.67 -14.34
CA GLY A 113 9.70 -2.25 -13.01
C GLY A 113 8.66 -2.59 -11.93
N ILE A 114 7.38 -2.37 -12.21
CA ILE A 114 6.28 -2.76 -11.31
C ILE A 114 6.29 -4.27 -11.07
N LEU A 115 6.35 -5.09 -12.13
CA LEU A 115 6.36 -6.55 -12.01
C LEU A 115 7.59 -7.05 -11.23
N PHE A 116 8.76 -6.45 -11.47
CA PHE A 116 9.99 -6.76 -10.75
C PHE A 116 9.86 -6.48 -9.25
N VAL A 117 9.37 -5.30 -8.88
CA VAL A 117 9.17 -4.90 -7.47
C VAL A 117 8.12 -5.78 -6.79
N VAL A 118 7.04 -6.13 -7.48
CA VAL A 118 6.02 -7.05 -6.96
C VAL A 118 6.61 -8.43 -6.72
N ALA A 119 7.36 -8.97 -7.68
CA ALA A 119 7.97 -10.30 -7.56
C ALA A 119 8.97 -10.36 -6.39
N ILE A 120 9.87 -9.38 -6.29
CA ILE A 120 10.84 -9.33 -5.18
C ILE A 120 10.13 -9.17 -3.83
N ASN A 121 9.12 -8.31 -3.72
CA ASN A 121 8.38 -8.15 -2.46
C ASN A 121 7.69 -9.45 -2.04
N ILE A 122 7.00 -10.13 -2.96
CA ILE A 122 6.34 -11.40 -2.64
C ILE A 122 7.36 -12.42 -2.16
N ILE A 123 8.49 -12.58 -2.86
CA ILE A 123 9.51 -13.58 -2.54
C ILE A 123 10.19 -13.24 -1.20
N MET A 124 10.72 -12.02 -1.07
CA MET A 124 11.54 -11.64 0.07
C MET A 124 10.71 -11.47 1.34
N THR A 125 9.55 -10.81 1.27
CA THR A 125 8.70 -10.65 2.44
C THR A 125 8.17 -12.00 2.93
N SER A 126 7.80 -12.91 2.03
CA SER A 126 7.38 -14.26 2.43
C SER A 126 8.53 -15.02 3.10
N LEU A 127 9.75 -14.93 2.56
CA LEU A 127 10.92 -15.57 3.17
C LEU A 127 11.19 -15.01 4.57
N VAL A 128 11.17 -13.69 4.74
CA VAL A 128 11.36 -13.03 6.04
C VAL A 128 10.28 -13.48 7.02
N CYS A 129 9.00 -13.46 6.62
CA CYS A 129 7.90 -13.91 7.47
C CYS A 129 8.04 -15.38 7.87
N ILE A 130 8.43 -16.27 6.94
CA ILE A 130 8.65 -17.68 7.27
C ILE A 130 9.78 -17.82 8.28
N VAL A 131 10.94 -17.19 8.04
CA VAL A 131 12.11 -17.30 8.92
C VAL A 131 11.81 -16.76 10.32
N VAL A 132 11.20 -15.58 10.42
CA VAL A 132 10.81 -14.98 11.71
C VAL A 132 9.74 -15.83 12.39
N GLY A 133 8.79 -16.37 11.62
CA GLY A 133 7.73 -17.25 12.10
C GLY A 133 8.19 -18.58 12.69
N LEU A 134 9.44 -18.99 12.43
CA LEU A 134 10.05 -20.15 13.10
C LEU A 134 10.53 -19.84 14.52
N ILE A 135 10.72 -18.56 14.85
CA ILE A 135 11.28 -18.10 16.13
C ILE A 135 10.18 -17.51 17.02
N VAL A 136 9.29 -16.69 16.42
CA VAL A 136 8.23 -15.97 17.14
C VAL A 136 6.92 -16.08 16.35
N PRO A 137 5.78 -16.36 16.99
CA PRO A 137 4.48 -16.33 16.31
C PRO A 137 4.20 -14.94 15.76
N LEU A 138 3.92 -14.85 14.46
CA LEU A 138 3.66 -13.57 13.77
C LEU A 138 2.25 -13.00 14.02
N ARG A 139 1.32 -13.84 14.49
CA ARG A 139 -0.06 -13.48 14.77
C ARG A 139 -0.41 -13.99 16.16
N MET A 140 -1.06 -13.15 16.95
CA MET A 140 -1.66 -13.53 18.23
C MET A 140 -2.74 -14.61 18.04
N SER A 141 -3.05 -15.33 19.11
CA SER A 141 -4.11 -16.34 19.09
C SER A 141 -5.46 -15.69 18.81
N ASP A 142 -6.42 -16.45 18.27
CA ASP A 142 -7.76 -15.91 18.01
C ASP A 142 -8.48 -15.52 19.32
N GLU A 143 -8.17 -16.18 20.45
CA GLU A 143 -8.68 -15.83 21.78
C GLU A 143 -8.12 -14.47 22.26
N ASP A 144 -6.79 -14.27 22.15
CA ASP A 144 -6.18 -13.00 22.53
C ASP A 144 -6.61 -11.86 21.59
N LEU A 145 -6.88 -12.16 20.31
CA LEU A 145 -7.39 -11.19 19.32
C LEU A 145 -8.76 -10.64 19.70
N GLU A 146 -9.62 -11.46 20.30
CA GLU A 146 -10.94 -11.03 20.79
C GLU A 146 -10.83 -10.11 22.00
N ILE A 147 -9.82 -10.31 22.86
CA ILE A 147 -9.55 -9.45 24.02
C ILE A 147 -8.89 -8.12 23.58
N GLY A 148 -7.96 -8.18 22.62
CA GLY A 148 -7.33 -6.99 22.03
C GLY A 148 -6.20 -6.41 22.89
N ASP A 149 -6.17 -5.08 23.04
CA ASP A 149 -5.07 -4.35 23.68
C ASP A 149 -4.82 -4.80 25.13
N GLU A 150 -5.86 -5.23 25.86
CA GLU A 150 -5.70 -5.75 27.22
C GLU A 150 -4.85 -7.04 27.24
N ALA A 151 -5.00 -7.93 26.26
CA ALA A 151 -4.20 -9.15 26.18
C ALA A 151 -2.75 -8.87 25.73
N ALA A 152 -2.55 -7.88 24.87
CA ALA A 152 -1.22 -7.53 24.33
C ALA A 152 -0.41 -6.64 25.29
N HIS A 153 -1.07 -5.71 25.97
CA HIS A 153 -0.44 -4.59 26.69
C HIS A 153 -0.93 -4.44 28.15
N GLY A 154 -2.01 -5.11 28.54
CA GLY A 154 -2.58 -5.00 29.90
C GLY A 154 -3.28 -3.65 30.16
N GLU A 155 -3.63 -2.92 29.10
CA GLU A 155 -4.28 -1.62 29.17
C GLU A 155 -5.49 -1.55 28.23
N GLU A 156 -6.51 -0.78 28.61
CA GLU A 156 -7.59 -0.39 27.70
C GLU A 156 -7.30 1.01 27.14
N ALA A 157 -7.31 1.15 25.81
CA ALA A 157 -7.06 2.44 25.15
C ALA A 157 -8.11 3.51 25.50
N TYR A 158 -9.34 3.11 25.82
CA TYR A 158 -10.43 4.00 26.22
C TYR A 158 -11.18 3.43 27.42
N ALA A 159 -10.98 4.00 28.60
CA ALA A 159 -11.86 3.77 29.74
C ALA A 159 -13.21 4.46 29.49
N ILE A 160 -14.16 3.77 28.86
CA ILE A 160 -15.52 4.30 28.68
C ILE A 160 -16.19 4.33 30.06
N TRP A 161 -16.15 5.49 30.69
CA TRP A 161 -16.80 5.79 31.97
C TRP A 161 -18.29 5.39 31.90
N GLY A 162 -18.65 4.26 32.51
CA GLY A 162 -20.03 3.78 32.60
C GLY A 162 -20.27 2.30 32.28
N GLN A 163 -19.31 1.59 31.69
CA GLN A 163 -19.29 0.12 31.74
C GLN A 163 -18.44 -0.25 32.95
N GLY A 164 -19.11 -0.60 34.05
CA GLY A 164 -18.46 -0.86 35.33
C GLY A 164 -17.29 -1.82 35.20
N GLU A 165 -16.25 -1.59 36.00
CA GLU A 165 -15.16 -2.52 36.25
C GLU A 165 -15.75 -3.93 36.35
N LYS A 166 -15.63 -4.73 35.27
CA LYS A 166 -15.85 -6.16 35.42
C LYS A 166 -14.70 -6.61 36.29
N GLU A 167 -15.04 -7.04 37.51
CA GLU A 167 -14.07 -7.53 38.49
C GLU A 167 -13.02 -8.39 37.80
N ASN A 168 -11.78 -7.95 37.95
CA ASN A 168 -10.57 -8.59 37.45
C ASN A 168 -10.64 -10.11 37.61
N SER A 169 -10.88 -10.82 36.50
CA SER A 169 -10.41 -12.19 36.33
C SER A 169 -9.05 -12.17 35.64
N THR A 170 -8.16 -11.29 36.09
CA THR A 170 -6.77 -11.35 35.67
C THR A 170 -6.21 -12.69 36.14
N LYS A 171 -5.58 -13.42 35.21
CA LYS A 171 -4.83 -14.66 35.48
C LYS A 171 -3.71 -14.49 36.53
N TYR A 172 -3.47 -13.25 36.94
CA TYR A 172 -2.47 -12.79 37.90
C TYR A 172 -3.10 -12.10 39.14
N GLY A 173 -4.37 -12.38 39.45
CA GLY A 173 -5.01 -11.93 40.69
C GLY A 173 -4.27 -12.47 41.91
N VAL A 174 -3.68 -11.56 42.68
CA VAL A 174 -2.97 -11.82 43.94
C VAL A 174 -3.86 -12.64 44.87
N GLY A 175 -3.35 -13.80 45.30
CA GLY A 175 -4.05 -14.71 46.20
C GLY A 175 -4.59 -14.00 47.43
N GLN A 176 -5.85 -14.28 47.76
CA GLN A 176 -6.47 -13.86 49.02
C GLN A 176 -5.59 -14.34 50.18
N ILE A 177 -4.99 -13.39 50.88
CA ILE A 177 -4.37 -13.62 52.19
C ILE A 177 -5.54 -13.88 53.15
N GLU A 178 -5.76 -15.14 53.50
CA GLU A 178 -6.62 -15.52 54.63
C GLU A 178 -6.05 -14.91 55.92
N MET A 179 -6.84 -14.04 56.56
CA MET A 179 -6.64 -13.66 57.95
C MET A 179 -7.77 -14.28 58.76
N ALA A 180 -7.35 -15.14 59.69
CA ALA A 180 -8.17 -15.86 60.66
C ALA A 180 -8.99 -14.94 61.59
#